data_AF-A0A5K4EMQ5-F1
#
_entry.id   AF-A0A5K4EMQ5-F1
#
_cell.length_a   1.000
_cell.length_b   1.000
_cell.length_c   1.000
_cell.angle_alpha   90.00
_cell.angle_beta   90.00
_cell.angle_gamma   90.00
#
_symmetry.space_group_name_H-M   'P 1'
#
loop_
_entity.id
_entity.type
_entity.pdbx_description
1 polymer ?
#
loop_
_entity_poly.entity_id
_entity_poly.type
_entity_poly.pdbx_seq_one_letter_code
_entity_poly.pdbx_strand_id
1 'polypeptide(L)'
;MSVITWDHIDNQQTLLTEKQLESVFLLNSLNSIHGETTLSSTTTRTTFNANQTDKYECQTTQDDVSIQSASHFYSWLWSVEQKLSAEIPEVPSEFLTFLSRKKLECSKILSIVEEILSKLSILENNYLSISQSTNELHELCEHLLRQQNEMIEYASSIEECLTNFVQVDMIQAELGVSNFIVSREKLLPILNKLDSSLLYFQEHPNFKESPNYLIKVKSSLKIALEYIKSNVTNIIERTINELLELHDVISPENSFILLYGRFRSQGPKIRSLMTLLEKRIHVTDEYAQVIQECHKFYLHHREELLTPVAQNGVSDLLQKYAGDHCTLLRTAGTFIVHMCEDEMRLFNQFFSPNFSQSINQMLFKLCRCLYDAVRPLIIHINHVEILSELCDILKDELLQHDDAKKTTNSPDILAFTDLCGMLLADIQERLIFRAHIYIKSQIFGFVPSSGDLSYPEKLEMMNDIAKSVSMPVNSNNSPDKEKEHENSEAIVAESDSSESNLQDKSTTSDLAIQPGPNMSLAPADLHGMWYPTVRRTLVCLSKLSRCLDM
;
A
#
# COMPACT_ATOMS: atom_id res chain seq x y z
N MET A 1 -15.54 -40.28 -15.36
CA MET A 1 -16.07 -40.15 -16.73
C MET A 1 -17.14 -41.21 -16.93
N SER A 2 -18.25 -40.90 -17.60
CA SER A 2 -19.40 -41.80 -17.72
C SER A 2 -19.21 -42.84 -18.84
N VAL A 3 -19.64 -44.08 -18.57
CA VAL A 3 -19.57 -45.24 -19.49
C VAL A 3 -20.48 -45.10 -20.74
N ILE A 4 -21.29 -44.03 -20.79
CA ILE A 4 -22.34 -43.77 -21.79
C ILE A 4 -21.79 -43.56 -23.22
N THR A 5 -20.49 -43.34 -23.42
CA THR A 5 -19.90 -43.03 -24.73
C THR A 5 -19.44 -44.25 -25.55
N TRP A 6 -19.65 -45.48 -25.08
CA TRP A 6 -19.27 -46.71 -25.81
C TRP A 6 -20.26 -47.13 -26.91
N ASP A 7 -21.54 -46.73 -26.83
CA ASP A 7 -22.60 -47.14 -27.76
C ASP A 7 -22.73 -46.28 -29.03
N HIS A 8 -21.87 -45.27 -29.22
CA HIS A 8 -21.93 -44.40 -30.41
C HIS A 8 -21.22 -45.02 -31.63
N ILE A 9 -22.01 -45.33 -32.66
CA ILE A 9 -21.64 -46.01 -33.91
C ILE A 9 -20.48 -45.34 -34.67
N ASP A 10 -20.27 -44.03 -34.53
CA ASP A 10 -19.27 -43.25 -35.28
C ASP A 10 -17.89 -43.14 -34.58
N ASN A 11 -17.66 -43.89 -33.49
CA ASN A 11 -16.43 -43.75 -32.70
C ASN A 11 -15.26 -44.53 -33.33
N GLN A 12 -14.29 -43.84 -33.96
CA GLN A 12 -13.19 -44.46 -34.73
C GLN A 12 -12.30 -45.45 -33.96
N GLN A 13 -12.40 -45.52 -32.62
CA GLN A 13 -11.69 -46.50 -31.79
C GLN A 13 -12.41 -47.86 -31.66
N THR A 14 -13.61 -48.03 -32.25
CA THR A 14 -14.38 -49.30 -32.25
C THR A 14 -14.46 -49.98 -33.62
N LEU A 15 -13.57 -49.62 -34.56
CA LEU A 15 -13.42 -50.35 -35.83
C LEU A 15 -12.91 -51.78 -35.57
N LEU A 16 -13.76 -52.78 -35.83
CA LEU A 16 -13.40 -54.19 -35.73
C LEU A 16 -12.15 -54.48 -36.59
N THR A 17 -11.23 -55.30 -36.07
CA THR A 17 -10.03 -55.68 -36.81
C THR A 17 -10.42 -56.48 -38.06
N GLU A 18 -9.64 -56.41 -39.14
CA GLU A 18 -9.92 -57.09 -40.42
C GLU A 18 -10.29 -58.58 -40.25
N LYS A 19 -9.59 -59.30 -39.36
CA LYS A 19 -9.87 -60.71 -39.01
C LYS A 19 -11.20 -60.94 -38.28
N GLN A 20 -11.69 -59.93 -37.54
CA GLN A 20 -13.00 -59.98 -36.88
C GLN A 20 -14.12 -59.67 -37.89
N LEU A 21 -13.88 -58.78 -38.86
CA LEU A 21 -14.78 -58.58 -39.99
C LEU A 21 -14.88 -59.84 -40.88
N GLU A 22 -13.76 -60.53 -41.15
CA GLU A 22 -13.76 -61.84 -41.82
C GLU A 22 -14.62 -62.87 -41.05
N SER A 23 -14.50 -62.95 -39.72
CA SER A 23 -15.28 -63.93 -38.94
C SER A 23 -16.78 -63.62 -38.91
N VAL A 24 -17.16 -62.34 -38.87
CA VAL A 24 -18.56 -61.89 -39.00
C VAL A 24 -19.10 -62.18 -40.42
N PHE A 25 -18.29 -61.97 -41.46
CA PHE A 25 -18.66 -62.31 -42.84
C PHE A 25 -18.85 -63.82 -43.04
N LEU A 26 -17.98 -64.64 -42.43
CA LEU A 26 -18.10 -66.11 -42.42
C LEU A 26 -19.38 -66.57 -41.70
N LEU A 27 -19.71 -65.98 -40.55
CA LEU A 27 -20.93 -66.28 -39.80
C LEU A 27 -22.20 -65.90 -40.57
N ASN A 28 -22.23 -64.73 -41.22
CA ASN A 28 -23.36 -64.33 -42.07
C ASN A 28 -23.48 -65.20 -43.34
N SER A 29 -22.36 -65.61 -43.93
CA SER A 29 -22.35 -66.53 -45.08
C SER A 29 -22.91 -67.90 -44.74
N LEU A 30 -22.63 -68.41 -43.54
CA LEU A 30 -23.23 -69.66 -43.02
C LEU A 30 -24.74 -69.49 -42.75
N ASN A 31 -25.17 -68.34 -42.23
CA ASN A 31 -26.58 -68.08 -41.93
C ASN A 31 -27.44 -67.93 -43.20
N SER A 32 -26.85 -67.39 -44.28
CA SER A 32 -27.53 -67.23 -45.58
C SER A 32 -27.87 -68.55 -46.29
N ILE A 33 -27.34 -69.70 -45.85
CA ILE A 33 -27.63 -71.02 -46.43
C ILE A 33 -28.94 -71.62 -45.88
N HIS A 34 -29.53 -71.06 -44.82
CA HIS A 34 -30.79 -71.53 -44.21
C HIS A 34 -31.90 -70.46 -44.20
N GLY A 35 -31.78 -69.46 -45.07
CA GLY A 35 -32.58 -68.22 -45.03
C GLY A 35 -33.82 -68.11 -45.94
N GLU A 36 -34.30 -69.17 -46.60
CA GLU A 36 -35.52 -69.07 -47.45
C GLU A 36 -36.51 -70.24 -47.29
N THR A 37 -37.81 -69.87 -47.31
CA THR A 37 -39.02 -70.73 -47.46
C THR A 37 -39.69 -71.32 -46.20
N THR A 38 -40.18 -70.40 -45.37
CA THR A 38 -41.58 -70.33 -44.88
C THR A 38 -42.54 -71.53 -45.04
N LEU A 39 -43.21 -71.89 -43.93
CA LEU A 39 -44.52 -72.59 -43.96
C LEU A 39 -45.61 -71.69 -44.55
N SER A 40 -46.47 -72.25 -45.42
CA SER A 40 -47.93 -71.98 -45.41
C SER A 40 -48.72 -73.00 -46.25
N SER A 41 -49.60 -73.72 -45.55
CA SER A 41 -50.69 -74.60 -45.99
C SER A 41 -51.16 -74.59 -47.46
N THR A 42 -51.31 -75.78 -48.06
CA THR A 42 -52.58 -76.15 -48.69
C THR A 42 -52.83 -77.67 -48.77
N THR A 43 -54.11 -78.04 -48.74
CA THR A 43 -54.66 -79.39 -48.73
C THR A 43 -54.63 -80.08 -50.11
N THR A 44 -54.06 -81.29 -50.21
CA THR A 44 -54.56 -82.40 -51.06
C THR A 44 -53.95 -83.72 -50.55
N ARG A 45 -54.75 -84.68 -50.06
CA ARG A 45 -55.37 -85.77 -50.83
C ARG A 45 -54.38 -86.64 -51.63
N THR A 46 -54.13 -87.82 -51.07
CA THR A 46 -53.95 -89.13 -51.74
C THR A 46 -54.09 -89.16 -53.27
N THR A 47 -53.02 -89.55 -53.97
CA THR A 47 -53.01 -90.56 -55.05
C THR A 47 -51.58 -90.88 -55.50
N PHE A 48 -51.11 -92.11 -55.21
CA PHE A 48 -50.19 -92.93 -56.02
C PHE A 48 -50.36 -94.36 -55.45
N ASN A 49 -51.14 -95.25 -56.06
CA ASN A 49 -50.78 -96.05 -57.25
C ASN A 49 -49.31 -96.47 -57.16
N ALA A 50 -48.94 -97.57 -56.51
CA ALA A 50 -49.39 -98.96 -56.71
C ALA A 50 -49.18 -99.42 -58.17
N ASN A 51 -48.13 -100.23 -58.38
CA ASN A 51 -48.04 -101.35 -59.33
C ASN A 51 -46.68 -102.04 -59.18
N GLN A 52 -46.66 -103.37 -59.32
CA GLN A 52 -45.55 -104.29 -58.98
C GLN A 52 -45.32 -104.37 -57.46
N THR A 53 -45.41 -105.52 -56.78
CA THR A 53 -45.37 -106.92 -57.26
C THR A 53 -46.52 -107.79 -56.71
N ASP A 54 -47.13 -108.52 -57.65
CA ASP A 54 -47.44 -109.96 -57.60
C ASP A 54 -48.15 -110.61 -56.39
N LYS A 55 -49.42 -110.93 -56.64
CA LYS A 55 -50.09 -112.21 -56.39
C LYS A 55 -49.70 -113.01 -55.12
N TYR A 56 -50.61 -112.99 -54.15
CA TYR A 56 -51.10 -114.24 -53.55
C TYR A 56 -52.63 -114.20 -53.44
N GLU A 57 -53.31 -114.85 -54.39
CA GLU A 57 -54.71 -115.24 -54.23
C GLU A 57 -54.75 -116.45 -53.28
N CYS A 58 -55.18 -116.23 -52.04
CA CYS A 58 -55.53 -117.33 -51.15
C CYS A 58 -56.95 -117.82 -51.46
N GLN A 59 -57.10 -118.60 -52.53
CA GLN A 59 -58.31 -119.38 -52.74
C GLN A 59 -58.28 -120.59 -51.78
N THR A 60 -59.04 -120.44 -50.70
CA THR A 60 -59.42 -121.54 -49.81
C THR A 60 -60.36 -122.52 -50.51
N THR A 61 -60.55 -123.68 -49.87
CA THR A 61 -61.35 -124.84 -50.30
C THR A 61 -60.68 -125.68 -51.41
N GLN A 62 -60.65 -127.02 -51.32
CA GLN A 62 -61.43 -127.89 -50.46
C GLN A 62 -60.66 -129.18 -50.08
N ASP A 63 -61.13 -129.78 -48.99
CA ASP A 63 -60.96 -131.19 -48.59
C ASP A 63 -61.12 -132.15 -49.81
N ASP A 64 -60.54 -133.35 -49.84
CA ASP A 64 -60.77 -134.41 -48.85
C ASP A 64 -59.51 -134.99 -48.20
N VAL A 65 -59.40 -134.81 -46.88
CA VAL A 65 -58.74 -135.79 -45.99
C VAL A 65 -59.77 -136.23 -44.97
N SER A 66 -60.21 -137.48 -45.05
CA SER A 66 -61.21 -138.04 -44.14
C SER A 66 -60.62 -138.28 -42.74
N ILE A 67 -60.74 -137.28 -41.86
CA ILE A 67 -60.26 -137.34 -40.47
C ILE A 67 -61.13 -138.32 -39.67
N GLN A 68 -60.68 -139.57 -39.55
CA GLN A 68 -61.35 -140.62 -38.76
C GLN A 68 -60.64 -140.93 -37.42
N SER A 69 -59.53 -140.25 -37.11
CA SER A 69 -58.81 -140.38 -35.84
C SER A 69 -58.09 -139.08 -35.46
N ALA A 70 -57.97 -138.81 -34.16
CA ALA A 70 -57.47 -137.53 -33.63
C ALA A 70 -56.03 -137.19 -34.08
N SER A 71 -55.21 -138.19 -34.40
CA SER A 71 -53.84 -137.98 -34.91
C SER A 71 -53.79 -137.20 -36.22
N HIS A 72 -54.79 -137.37 -37.11
CA HIS A 72 -54.84 -136.65 -38.39
C HIS A 72 -55.23 -135.16 -38.23
N PHE A 73 -55.99 -134.82 -37.19
CA PHE A 73 -56.32 -133.42 -36.89
C PHE A 73 -55.08 -132.63 -36.46
N TYR A 74 -54.27 -133.19 -35.56
CA TYR A 74 -53.06 -132.53 -35.08
C TYR A 74 -52.00 -132.35 -36.18
N SER A 75 -51.85 -133.30 -37.12
CA SER A 75 -50.94 -133.14 -38.26
C SER A 75 -51.39 -132.04 -39.22
N TRP A 76 -52.71 -131.91 -39.45
CA TRP A 76 -53.25 -130.82 -40.28
C TRP A 76 -53.06 -129.47 -39.59
N LEU A 77 -53.43 -129.35 -38.32
CA LEU A 77 -53.30 -128.13 -37.53
C LEU A 77 -51.85 -127.62 -37.52
N TRP A 78 -50.89 -128.50 -37.27
CA TRP A 78 -49.46 -128.16 -37.29
C TRP A 78 -49.01 -127.68 -38.68
N SER A 79 -49.51 -128.27 -39.76
CA SER A 79 -49.19 -127.82 -41.13
C SER A 79 -49.79 -126.45 -41.49
N VAL A 80 -50.90 -126.06 -40.86
CA VAL A 80 -51.51 -124.72 -41.01
C VAL A 80 -50.73 -123.69 -40.18
N GLU A 81 -50.38 -124.03 -38.95
CA GLU A 81 -49.58 -123.20 -38.04
C GLU A 81 -48.17 -122.91 -38.59
N GLN A 82 -47.57 -123.91 -39.24
CA GLN A 82 -46.27 -123.78 -39.92
C GLN A 82 -46.32 -122.93 -41.20
N LYS A 83 -47.48 -122.83 -41.86
CA LYS A 83 -47.68 -121.93 -43.01
C LYS A 83 -47.94 -120.49 -42.58
N LEU A 84 -48.79 -120.30 -41.56
CA LEU A 84 -49.12 -118.98 -41.03
C LEU A 84 -47.87 -118.24 -40.49
N SER A 85 -46.94 -118.97 -39.89
CA SER A 85 -45.69 -118.42 -39.35
C SER A 85 -44.64 -118.05 -40.42
N ALA A 86 -44.78 -118.54 -41.65
CA ALA A 86 -43.88 -118.20 -42.76
C ALA A 86 -44.32 -116.95 -43.56
N GLU A 87 -45.56 -116.51 -43.38
CA GLU A 87 -46.21 -115.48 -44.21
C GLU A 87 -46.38 -114.12 -43.51
N ILE A 88 -45.87 -113.99 -42.27
CA ILE A 88 -45.74 -112.69 -41.60
C ILE A 88 -44.45 -112.03 -42.11
N PRO A 89 -44.50 -110.94 -42.91
CA PRO A 89 -43.30 -110.20 -43.25
C PRO A 89 -42.74 -109.57 -41.97
N GLU A 90 -41.54 -110.00 -41.56
CA GLU A 90 -40.78 -109.30 -40.54
C GLU A 90 -40.64 -107.83 -40.97
N VAL A 91 -41.18 -106.90 -40.16
CA VAL A 91 -40.90 -105.47 -40.33
C VAL A 91 -39.38 -105.33 -40.37
N PRO A 92 -38.76 -104.76 -41.43
CA PRO A 92 -37.33 -104.89 -41.65
C PRO A 92 -36.56 -104.51 -40.39
N SER A 93 -35.88 -105.50 -39.80
CA SER A 93 -35.13 -105.32 -38.55
C SER A 93 -34.14 -104.16 -38.70
N GLU A 94 -33.61 -103.97 -39.91
CA GLU A 94 -32.79 -102.83 -40.33
C GLU A 94 -33.47 -101.45 -40.14
N PHE A 95 -34.77 -101.31 -40.40
CA PHE A 95 -35.49 -100.04 -40.21
C PHE A 95 -35.81 -99.78 -38.74
N LEU A 96 -36.19 -100.81 -37.97
CA LEU A 96 -36.39 -100.68 -36.52
C LEU A 96 -35.07 -100.44 -35.77
N THR A 97 -33.96 -101.04 -36.20
CA THR A 97 -32.62 -100.77 -35.67
C THR A 97 -32.07 -99.41 -36.14
N PHE A 98 -32.42 -98.94 -37.34
CA PHE A 98 -32.13 -97.59 -37.78
C PHE A 98 -32.88 -96.54 -36.93
N LEU A 99 -34.19 -96.73 -36.70
CA LEU A 99 -34.99 -95.85 -35.84
C LEU A 99 -34.53 -95.88 -34.39
N SER A 100 -34.19 -97.05 -33.83
CA SER A 100 -33.67 -97.13 -32.46
C SER A 100 -32.29 -96.49 -32.33
N ARG A 101 -31.41 -96.64 -33.34
CA ARG A 101 -30.13 -95.94 -33.40
C ARG A 101 -30.29 -94.43 -33.51
N LYS A 102 -31.21 -93.94 -34.35
CA LYS A 102 -31.50 -92.50 -34.45
C LYS A 102 -32.13 -91.94 -33.18
N LYS A 103 -33.02 -92.68 -32.52
CA LYS A 103 -33.55 -92.33 -31.19
C LYS A 103 -32.42 -92.24 -30.15
N LEU A 104 -31.46 -93.16 -30.16
CA LEU A 104 -30.30 -93.17 -29.27
C LEU A 104 -29.34 -91.99 -29.54
N GLU A 105 -29.12 -91.66 -30.82
CA GLU A 105 -28.36 -90.45 -31.22
C GLU A 105 -29.07 -89.18 -30.74
N CYS A 106 -30.39 -89.06 -30.93
CA CYS A 106 -31.19 -87.94 -30.43
C CYS A 106 -31.18 -87.84 -28.90
N SER A 107 -31.26 -88.95 -28.16
CA SER A 107 -31.18 -88.90 -26.68
C SER A 107 -29.79 -88.51 -26.17
N LYS A 108 -28.72 -88.87 -26.88
CA LYS A 108 -27.36 -88.41 -26.56
C LYS A 108 -27.20 -86.90 -26.82
N ILE A 109 -27.74 -86.41 -27.94
CA ILE A 109 -27.76 -84.97 -28.22
C ILE A 109 -28.57 -84.24 -27.16
N LEU A 110 -29.73 -84.77 -26.75
CA LEU A 110 -30.56 -84.18 -25.69
C LEU A 110 -29.79 -84.09 -24.37
N SER A 111 -29.14 -85.18 -23.92
CA SER A 111 -28.37 -85.15 -22.66
C SER A 111 -27.16 -84.21 -22.73
N ILE A 112 -26.52 -84.07 -23.89
CA ILE A 112 -25.44 -83.10 -24.09
C ILE A 112 -25.97 -81.66 -24.04
N VAL A 113 -27.15 -81.40 -24.62
CA VAL A 113 -27.80 -80.08 -24.54
C VAL A 113 -28.24 -79.77 -23.11
N GLU A 114 -28.79 -80.73 -22.37
CA GLU A 114 -29.11 -80.58 -20.94
C GLU A 114 -27.84 -80.34 -20.10
N GLU A 115 -26.74 -81.05 -20.38
CA GLU A 115 -25.45 -80.82 -19.73
C GLU A 115 -24.90 -79.41 -20.02
N ILE A 116 -24.96 -78.96 -21.29
CA ILE A 116 -24.55 -77.60 -21.69
C ILE A 116 -25.43 -76.55 -21.01
N LEU A 117 -26.75 -76.72 -20.98
CA LEU A 117 -27.67 -75.79 -20.30
C LEU A 117 -27.41 -75.74 -18.79
N SER A 118 -27.09 -76.87 -18.15
CA SER A 118 -26.70 -76.89 -16.73
C SER A 118 -25.36 -76.17 -16.49
N LYS A 119 -24.38 -76.31 -17.38
CA LYS A 119 -23.11 -75.57 -17.31
C LYS A 119 -23.33 -74.08 -17.57
N LEU A 120 -24.24 -73.72 -18.47
CA LEU A 120 -24.59 -72.34 -18.78
C LEU A 120 -25.27 -71.65 -17.59
N SER A 121 -26.22 -72.31 -16.91
CA SER A 121 -26.87 -71.76 -15.72
C SER A 121 -25.93 -71.71 -14.51
N ILE A 122 -24.99 -72.65 -14.37
CA ILE A 122 -23.91 -72.56 -13.38
C ILE A 122 -23.00 -71.36 -13.70
N LEU A 123 -22.65 -71.14 -14.98
CA LEU A 123 -21.84 -70.00 -15.41
C LEU A 123 -22.57 -68.66 -15.18
N GLU A 124 -23.87 -68.59 -15.46
CA GLU A 124 -24.71 -67.41 -15.20
C GLU A 124 -24.78 -67.09 -13.71
N ASN A 125 -25.04 -68.07 -12.84
CA ASN A 125 -25.04 -67.87 -11.39
C ASN A 125 -23.66 -67.45 -10.86
N ASN A 126 -22.58 -68.04 -11.38
CA ASN A 126 -21.22 -67.63 -11.03
C ASN A 126 -20.91 -66.21 -11.52
N TYR A 127 -21.35 -65.83 -12.72
CA TYR A 127 -21.18 -64.48 -13.26
C TYR A 127 -21.94 -63.44 -12.42
N LEU A 128 -23.19 -63.73 -12.04
CA LEU A 128 -23.98 -62.87 -11.16
C LEU A 128 -23.32 -62.72 -9.78
N SER A 129 -22.84 -63.81 -9.18
CA SER A 129 -22.12 -63.79 -7.90
C SER A 129 -20.82 -62.98 -7.99
N ILE A 130 -20.00 -63.21 -9.02
CA ILE A 130 -18.76 -62.45 -9.25
C ILE A 130 -19.08 -60.97 -9.52
N SER A 131 -20.15 -60.66 -10.26
CA SER A 131 -20.56 -59.27 -10.52
C SER A 131 -21.03 -58.58 -9.24
N GLN A 132 -21.75 -59.27 -8.35
CA GLN A 132 -22.15 -58.73 -7.05
C GLN A 132 -20.92 -58.48 -6.17
N SER A 133 -20.05 -59.47 -5.97
CA SER A 133 -18.82 -59.29 -5.18
C SER A 133 -17.86 -58.26 -5.77
N THR A 134 -17.83 -58.08 -7.10
CA THR A 134 -17.02 -57.03 -7.75
C THR A 134 -17.61 -55.65 -7.55
N ASN A 135 -18.94 -55.50 -7.57
CA ASN A 135 -19.61 -54.24 -7.25
C ASN A 135 -19.45 -53.88 -5.77
N GLU A 136 -19.63 -54.84 -4.86
CA GLU A 136 -19.39 -54.65 -3.42
C GLU A 136 -17.93 -54.25 -3.15
N LEU A 137 -16.96 -54.92 -3.79
CA LEU A 137 -15.55 -54.54 -3.73
C LEU A 137 -15.32 -53.12 -4.28
N HIS A 138 -15.96 -52.77 -5.40
CA HIS A 138 -15.83 -51.43 -5.98
C HIS A 138 -16.42 -50.34 -5.08
N GLU A 139 -17.59 -50.57 -4.47
CA GLU A 139 -18.19 -49.66 -3.48
C GLU A 139 -17.32 -49.52 -2.23
N LEU A 140 -16.75 -50.62 -1.73
CA LEU A 140 -15.80 -50.60 -0.60
C LEU A 140 -14.52 -49.83 -0.95
N CYS A 141 -13.97 -50.03 -2.15
CA CYS A 141 -12.82 -49.27 -2.64
C CYS A 141 -13.14 -47.78 -2.77
N GLU A 142 -14.28 -47.41 -3.38
CA GLU A 142 -14.75 -46.03 -3.49
C GLU A 142 -14.96 -45.37 -2.12
N HIS A 143 -15.56 -46.10 -1.17
CA HIS A 143 -15.75 -45.61 0.20
C HIS A 143 -14.41 -45.40 0.92
N LEU A 144 -13.48 -46.34 0.80
CA LEU A 144 -12.15 -46.25 1.40
C LEU A 144 -11.32 -45.12 0.77
N LEU A 145 -11.47 -44.88 -0.54
CA LEU A 145 -10.80 -43.77 -1.24
C LEU A 145 -11.37 -42.41 -0.81
N ARG A 146 -12.69 -42.30 -0.55
CA ARG A 146 -13.30 -41.11 0.06
C ARG A 146 -12.78 -40.88 1.48
N GLN A 147 -12.78 -41.91 2.33
CA GLN A 147 -12.21 -41.82 3.68
C GLN A 147 -10.72 -41.43 3.64
N GLN A 148 -9.94 -41.97 2.71
CA GLN A 148 -8.54 -41.59 2.52
C GLN A 148 -8.41 -40.10 2.18
N ASN A 149 -9.24 -39.58 1.26
CA ASN A 149 -9.23 -38.17 0.88
C ASN A 149 -9.65 -37.26 2.06
N GLU A 150 -10.70 -37.61 2.79
CA GLU A 150 -11.13 -36.89 4.00
C GLU A 150 -10.01 -36.87 5.05
N MET A 151 -9.35 -38.01 5.30
CA MET A 151 -8.23 -38.08 6.24
C MET A 151 -7.00 -37.27 5.79
N ILE A 152 -6.77 -37.15 4.48
CA ILE A 152 -5.72 -36.27 3.92
C ILE A 152 -6.11 -34.79 4.10
N GLU A 153 -7.38 -34.43 3.88
CA GLU A 153 -7.90 -33.07 4.10
C GLU A 153 -7.77 -32.66 5.58
N TYR A 154 -8.18 -33.53 6.51
CA TYR A 154 -7.97 -33.32 7.95
C TYR A 154 -6.49 -33.24 8.33
N ALA A 155 -5.62 -34.09 7.76
CA ALA A 155 -4.19 -34.02 8.01
C ALA A 155 -3.58 -32.70 7.54
N SER A 156 -3.96 -32.21 6.35
CA SER A 156 -3.49 -30.93 5.80
C SER A 156 -3.96 -29.73 6.61
N SER A 157 -5.20 -29.77 7.12
CA SER A 157 -5.76 -28.74 8.03
C SER A 157 -5.03 -28.70 9.38
N ILE A 158 -4.65 -29.87 9.90
CA ILE A 158 -3.83 -30.00 11.12
C ILE A 158 -2.41 -29.49 10.85
N GLU A 159 -1.83 -29.81 9.70
CA GLU A 159 -0.50 -29.33 9.31
C GLU A 159 -0.48 -27.79 9.23
N GLU A 160 -1.41 -27.17 8.49
CA GLU A 160 -1.52 -25.71 8.40
C GLU A 160 -1.63 -25.05 9.78
N CYS A 161 -2.52 -25.55 10.64
CA CYS A 161 -2.66 -25.12 12.03
C CYS A 161 -1.32 -25.21 12.79
N LEU A 162 -0.65 -26.37 12.74
CA LEU A 162 0.64 -26.60 13.39
C LEU A 162 1.77 -25.73 12.83
N THR A 163 1.77 -25.38 11.53
CA THR A 163 2.80 -24.50 10.97
C THR A 163 2.83 -23.14 11.67
N ASN A 164 1.68 -22.59 12.08
CA ASN A 164 1.62 -21.32 12.79
C ASN A 164 2.26 -21.42 14.18
N PHE A 165 2.03 -22.51 14.91
CA PHE A 165 2.69 -22.75 16.22
C PHE A 165 4.21 -22.93 16.07
N VAL A 166 4.65 -23.78 15.12
CA VAL A 166 6.08 -24.05 14.87
C VAL A 166 6.81 -22.78 14.42
N GLN A 167 6.19 -21.94 13.59
CA GLN A 167 6.78 -20.67 13.15
C GLN A 167 7.08 -19.74 14.32
N VAL A 168 6.21 -19.66 15.33
CA VAL A 168 6.43 -18.81 16.51
C VAL A 168 7.62 -19.29 17.33
N ASP A 169 7.72 -20.59 17.60
CA ASP A 169 8.85 -21.15 18.37
C ASP A 169 10.17 -21.04 17.60
N MET A 170 10.16 -21.20 16.27
CA MET A 170 11.33 -20.94 15.42
C MET A 170 11.76 -19.46 15.47
N ILE A 171 10.83 -18.53 15.33
CA ILE A 171 11.12 -17.08 15.38
C ILE A 171 11.61 -16.67 16.76
N GLN A 172 11.02 -17.21 17.83
CA GLN A 172 11.48 -16.96 19.20
C GLN A 172 12.92 -17.47 19.41
N ALA A 173 13.29 -18.61 18.82
CA ALA A 173 14.66 -19.12 18.85
C ALA A 173 15.62 -18.24 18.02
N GLU A 174 15.24 -17.78 16.83
CA GLU A 174 16.03 -16.87 16.00
C GLU A 174 16.30 -15.51 16.68
N LEU A 175 15.31 -14.96 17.38
CA LEU A 175 15.43 -13.67 18.10
C LEU A 175 16.14 -13.80 19.45
N GLY A 176 16.13 -14.99 20.06
CA GLY A 176 16.89 -15.30 21.27
C GLY A 176 18.41 -15.30 21.06
N VAL A 177 18.89 -15.29 19.81
CA VAL A 177 20.33 -15.18 19.51
C VAL A 177 20.79 -13.73 19.65
N SER A 178 21.62 -13.48 20.67
CA SER A 178 22.09 -12.14 21.10
C SER A 178 22.83 -11.29 20.05
N ASN A 179 23.07 -11.82 18.84
CA ASN A 179 23.81 -11.18 17.75
C ASN A 179 22.95 -11.03 16.47
N PHE A 180 21.64 -10.80 16.61
CA PHE A 180 20.76 -10.60 15.44
C PHE A 180 21.13 -9.31 14.69
N ILE A 181 21.82 -9.45 13.55
CA ILE A 181 22.15 -8.31 12.68
C ILE A 181 20.87 -7.83 11.99
N VAL A 182 20.31 -6.72 12.51
CA VAL A 182 19.07 -6.09 12.05
C VAL A 182 19.22 -5.56 10.62
N SER A 183 18.98 -6.44 9.65
CA SER A 183 18.91 -6.13 8.23
C SER A 183 17.46 -6.20 7.76
N ARG A 184 17.04 -5.19 7.00
CA ARG A 184 15.66 -5.04 6.46
C ARG A 184 15.14 -6.32 5.80
N GLU A 185 16.01 -6.99 5.04
CA GLU A 185 15.71 -8.20 4.27
C GLU A 185 15.40 -9.42 5.15
N LYS A 186 16.05 -9.56 6.32
CA LYS A 186 15.80 -10.63 7.28
C LYS A 186 14.61 -10.33 8.19
N LEU A 187 14.45 -9.05 8.53
CA LEU A 187 13.40 -8.58 9.43
C LEU A 187 12.01 -8.62 8.79
N LEU A 188 11.89 -8.27 7.50
CA LEU A 188 10.61 -8.26 6.77
C LEU A 188 9.85 -9.60 6.83
N PRO A 189 10.44 -10.77 6.50
CA PRO A 189 9.74 -12.05 6.56
C PRO A 189 9.43 -12.48 8.00
N ILE A 190 10.29 -12.16 8.97
CA ILE A 190 10.06 -12.43 10.39
C ILE A 190 8.80 -11.68 10.88
N LEU A 191 8.73 -10.37 10.63
CA LEU A 191 7.57 -9.57 11.02
C LEU A 191 6.30 -10.00 10.27
N ASN A 192 6.38 -10.40 8.99
CA ASN A 192 5.22 -10.95 8.27
C ASN A 192 4.67 -12.22 8.94
N LYS A 193 5.54 -13.16 9.34
CA LYS A 193 5.13 -14.38 10.03
C LYS A 193 4.58 -14.09 11.43
N LEU A 194 5.17 -13.14 12.16
CA LEU A 194 4.64 -12.70 13.46
C LEU A 194 3.25 -12.05 13.32
N ASP A 195 3.04 -11.19 12.32
CA ASP A 195 1.73 -10.57 12.07
C ASP A 195 0.68 -11.61 11.64
N SER A 196 1.03 -12.53 10.73
CA SER A 196 0.14 -13.63 10.30
C SER A 196 -0.24 -14.56 11.45
N SER A 197 0.73 -14.97 12.26
CA SER A 197 0.45 -15.82 13.43
C SER A 197 -0.33 -15.06 14.51
N LEU A 198 -0.08 -13.75 14.71
CA LEU A 198 -0.86 -12.92 15.62
C LEU A 198 -2.34 -12.84 15.21
N LEU A 199 -2.62 -12.61 13.93
CA LEU A 199 -3.99 -12.60 13.40
C LEU A 199 -4.65 -13.98 13.56
N TYR A 200 -3.95 -15.05 13.20
CA TYR A 200 -4.43 -16.43 13.35
C TYR A 200 -4.84 -16.77 14.79
N PHE A 201 -4.03 -16.39 15.79
CA PHE A 201 -4.38 -16.62 17.21
C PHE A 201 -5.49 -15.70 17.74
N GLN A 202 -5.72 -14.54 17.11
CA GLN A 202 -6.87 -13.68 17.42
C GLN A 202 -8.18 -14.26 16.84
N GLU A 203 -8.14 -14.84 15.63
CA GLU A 203 -9.29 -15.46 14.98
C GLU A 203 -9.66 -16.82 15.60
N HIS A 204 -8.68 -17.54 16.17
CA HIS A 204 -8.89 -18.84 16.82
C HIS A 204 -8.58 -18.85 18.34
N PRO A 205 -9.39 -18.17 19.17
CA PRO A 205 -9.26 -18.21 20.63
C PRO A 205 -9.69 -19.55 21.25
N ASN A 206 -10.36 -20.43 20.48
CA ASN A 206 -10.94 -21.68 20.98
C ASN A 206 -9.90 -22.79 21.25
N PHE A 207 -8.66 -22.68 20.74
CA PHE A 207 -7.62 -23.66 21.02
C PHE A 207 -7.01 -23.46 22.42
N LYS A 208 -6.87 -24.55 23.17
CA LYS A 208 -6.38 -24.54 24.56
C LYS A 208 -5.08 -23.77 24.79
N GLU A 209 -4.11 -23.90 23.87
CA GLU A 209 -2.80 -23.25 23.97
C GLU A 209 -2.73 -21.90 23.23
N SER A 210 -3.79 -21.48 22.53
CA SER A 210 -3.87 -20.18 21.84
C SER A 210 -3.49 -18.99 22.73
N PRO A 211 -4.02 -18.82 23.96
CA PRO A 211 -3.63 -17.68 24.81
C PRO A 211 -2.14 -17.69 25.20
N ASN A 212 -1.54 -18.87 25.39
CA ASN A 212 -0.12 -19.01 25.72
C ASN A 212 0.75 -18.62 24.52
N TYR A 213 0.39 -19.08 23.31
CA TYR A 213 1.10 -18.71 22.08
C TYR A 213 0.88 -17.24 21.69
N LEU A 214 -0.29 -16.67 21.94
CA LEU A 214 -0.54 -15.24 21.74
C LEU A 214 0.39 -14.38 22.62
N ILE A 215 0.63 -14.79 23.88
CA ILE A 215 1.62 -14.14 24.76
C ILE A 215 3.04 -14.30 24.19
N LYS A 216 3.43 -15.50 23.72
CA LYS A 216 4.73 -15.73 23.05
C LYS A 216 4.92 -14.86 21.79
N VAL A 217 3.90 -14.75 20.94
CA VAL A 217 3.94 -13.91 19.73
C VAL A 217 4.17 -12.46 20.10
N LYS A 218 3.39 -11.93 21.06
CA LYS A 218 3.56 -10.55 21.53
C LYS A 218 4.92 -10.32 22.18
N SER A 219 5.47 -11.26 22.96
CA SER A 219 6.81 -11.11 23.52
C SER A 219 7.90 -11.14 22.45
N SER A 220 7.79 -12.04 21.47
CA SER A 220 8.70 -12.12 20.32
C SER A 220 8.63 -10.88 19.44
N LEU A 221 7.43 -10.32 19.23
CA LEU A 221 7.22 -9.06 18.53
C LEU A 221 7.89 -7.89 19.28
N LYS A 222 7.73 -7.78 20.60
CA LYS A 222 8.42 -6.76 21.41
C LYS A 222 9.93 -6.86 21.32
N ILE A 223 10.49 -8.08 21.36
CA ILE A 223 11.92 -8.30 21.16
C ILE A 223 12.35 -7.86 19.75
N ALA A 224 11.58 -8.21 18.71
CA ALA A 224 11.83 -7.77 17.33
C ALA A 224 11.86 -6.24 17.22
N LEU A 225 10.89 -5.57 17.85
CA LEU A 225 10.74 -4.12 17.84
C LEU A 225 11.85 -3.42 18.62
N GLU A 226 12.25 -3.94 19.78
CA GLU A 226 13.36 -3.38 20.56
C GLU A 226 14.70 -3.50 19.81
N TYR A 227 14.92 -4.59 19.04
CA TYR A 227 16.07 -4.67 18.14
C TYR A 227 16.05 -3.58 17.04
N ILE A 228 14.88 -3.26 16.48
CA ILE A 228 14.75 -2.19 15.46
C ILE A 228 15.03 -0.84 16.08
N LYS A 229 14.41 -0.56 17.24
CA LYS A 229 14.63 0.65 18.03
C LYS A 229 16.10 0.81 18.38
N SER A 230 16.72 -0.18 19.01
CA SER A 230 18.14 -0.18 19.36
C SER A 230 19.04 0.05 18.15
N ASN A 231 18.76 -0.57 16.99
CA ASN A 231 19.52 -0.27 15.78
C ASN A 231 19.38 1.20 15.34
N VAL A 232 18.17 1.75 15.36
CA VAL A 232 17.92 3.16 14.99
C VAL A 232 18.55 4.13 15.99
N THR A 233 18.43 3.90 17.30
CA THR A 233 19.10 4.71 18.32
C THR A 233 20.61 4.62 18.17
N ASN A 234 21.19 3.43 18.00
CA ASN A 234 22.63 3.24 17.79
C ASN A 234 23.14 3.95 16.53
N ILE A 235 22.38 3.97 15.42
CA ILE A 235 22.75 4.73 14.21
C ILE A 235 22.76 6.23 14.50
N ILE A 236 21.76 6.73 15.24
CA ILE A 236 21.64 8.14 15.62
C ILE A 236 22.78 8.53 16.59
N GLU A 237 22.98 7.79 17.69
CA GLU A 237 24.07 7.98 18.65
C GLU A 237 25.44 7.96 17.98
N ARG A 238 25.70 6.99 17.09
CA ARG A 238 26.97 6.93 16.36
C ARG A 238 27.17 8.16 15.47
N THR A 239 26.10 8.66 14.84
CA THR A 239 26.16 9.88 14.02
C THR A 239 26.40 11.13 14.88
N ILE A 240 25.84 11.17 16.10
CA ILE A 240 26.05 12.25 17.08
C ILE A 240 27.51 12.22 17.59
N ASN A 241 28.01 11.05 17.98
CA ASN A 241 29.39 10.87 18.46
C ASN A 241 30.41 11.21 17.37
N GLU A 242 30.19 10.75 16.11
CA GLU A 242 31.00 11.15 14.95
C GLU A 242 31.05 12.68 14.75
N LEU A 243 29.98 13.41 15.10
CA LEU A 243 29.94 14.88 14.98
C LEU A 243 30.55 15.60 16.19
N LEU A 244 30.40 15.05 17.40
CA LEU A 244 31.02 15.57 18.63
C LEU A 244 32.55 15.43 18.58
N GLU A 245 33.06 14.28 18.12
CA GLU A 245 34.50 14.02 17.98
C GLU A 245 35.18 14.94 16.95
N LEU A 246 34.46 15.40 15.93
CA LEU A 246 35.00 16.29 14.90
C LEU A 246 35.21 17.74 15.38
N HIS A 247 34.59 18.16 16.48
CA HIS A 247 34.71 19.47 17.17
C HIS A 247 34.45 20.76 16.32
N ASP A 248 34.33 20.67 14.99
CA ASP A 248 34.11 21.76 14.03
C ASP A 248 32.71 22.40 14.08
N VAL A 249 31.82 21.97 14.99
CA VAL A 249 30.43 22.47 15.13
C VAL A 249 30.38 23.97 15.49
N ILE A 250 31.51 24.54 15.92
CA ILE A 250 31.65 25.93 16.39
C ILE A 250 31.83 26.93 15.22
N SER A 251 32.12 26.49 13.99
CA SER A 251 32.23 27.38 12.82
C SER A 251 30.92 27.44 12.00
N PRO A 252 30.24 28.59 11.88
CA PRO A 252 28.85 28.66 11.44
C PRO A 252 28.59 28.36 9.95
N GLU A 253 29.60 28.35 9.08
CA GLU A 253 29.40 28.11 7.64
C GLU A 253 29.59 26.63 7.24
N ASN A 254 30.55 25.94 7.85
CA ASN A 254 30.80 24.52 7.58
C ASN A 254 29.96 23.57 8.46
N SER A 255 29.53 24.03 9.63
CA SER A 255 28.77 23.22 10.60
C SER A 255 27.45 22.71 10.03
N PHE A 256 26.69 23.55 9.31
CA PHE A 256 25.41 23.14 8.69
C PHE A 256 25.60 22.04 7.64
N ILE A 257 26.59 22.18 6.75
CA ILE A 257 26.83 21.19 5.69
C ILE A 257 27.20 19.82 6.30
N LEU A 258 28.00 19.82 7.37
CA LEU A 258 28.36 18.60 8.12
C LEU A 258 27.16 18.02 8.90
N LEU A 259 26.46 18.85 9.68
CA LEU A 259 25.38 18.45 10.59
C LEU A 259 24.10 17.99 9.87
N TYR A 260 23.79 18.56 8.70
CA TYR A 260 22.70 18.05 7.86
C TYR A 260 23.18 16.96 6.91
N GLY A 261 24.36 17.10 6.28
CA GLY A 261 24.90 16.13 5.33
C GLY A 261 25.13 14.73 5.93
N ARG A 262 25.71 14.65 7.14
CA ARG A 262 25.96 13.37 7.83
C ARG A 262 24.66 12.65 8.18
N PHE A 263 23.68 13.35 8.76
CA PHE A 263 22.37 12.76 9.05
C PHE A 263 21.62 12.35 7.77
N ARG A 264 21.60 13.19 6.72
CA ARG A 264 21.01 12.85 5.41
C ARG A 264 21.63 11.57 4.80
N SER A 265 22.92 11.30 5.05
CA SER A 265 23.58 10.08 4.58
C SER A 265 23.09 8.78 5.24
N GLN A 266 22.68 8.82 6.51
CA GLN A 266 22.06 7.67 7.19
C GLN A 266 20.53 7.61 6.98
N GLY A 267 19.93 8.70 6.51
CA GLY A 267 18.55 8.85 6.03
C GLY A 267 17.91 7.57 5.47
N PRO A 268 18.42 7.02 4.35
CA PRO A 268 17.82 5.87 3.70
C PRO A 268 17.71 4.62 4.58
N LYS A 269 18.68 4.39 5.48
CA LYS A 269 18.70 3.20 6.36
C LYS A 269 17.55 3.28 7.37
N ILE A 270 17.48 4.39 8.11
CA ILE A 270 16.45 4.65 9.12
C ILE A 270 15.07 4.67 8.44
N ARG A 271 14.91 5.39 7.31
CA ARG A 271 13.66 5.43 6.55
C ARG A 271 13.22 4.02 6.12
N SER A 272 14.15 3.18 5.67
CA SER A 272 13.83 1.82 5.20
C SER A 272 13.28 0.89 6.28
N LEU A 273 13.63 1.14 7.56
CA LEU A 273 13.08 0.44 8.73
C LEU A 273 11.76 1.08 9.17
N MET A 274 11.72 2.41 9.29
CA MET A 274 10.51 3.14 9.72
C MET A 274 9.32 2.92 8.79
N THR A 275 9.53 2.94 7.46
CA THR A 275 8.47 2.64 6.49
C THR A 275 7.95 1.18 6.58
N LEU A 276 8.70 0.24 7.20
CA LEU A 276 8.15 -1.10 7.49
C LEU A 276 7.22 -1.09 8.72
N LEU A 277 7.55 -0.29 9.75
CA LEU A 277 6.70 -0.13 10.93
C LEU A 277 5.45 0.69 10.61
N GLU A 278 5.60 1.80 9.87
CA GLU A 278 4.49 2.67 9.44
C GLU A 278 3.41 1.91 8.67
N LYS A 279 3.79 0.93 7.84
CA LYS A 279 2.84 0.07 7.11
C LYS A 279 2.08 -0.92 7.99
N ARG A 280 2.56 -1.21 9.20
CA ARG A 280 2.01 -2.23 10.12
C ARG A 280 1.26 -1.62 11.32
N ILE A 281 1.14 -0.29 11.40
CA ILE A 281 0.43 0.41 12.48
C ILE A 281 -0.98 -0.17 12.74
N HIS A 282 -1.69 -0.59 11.69
CA HIS A 282 -3.03 -1.17 11.80
C HIS A 282 -3.09 -2.57 12.42
N VAL A 283 -1.96 -3.28 12.54
CA VAL A 283 -1.92 -4.66 13.06
C VAL A 283 -1.86 -4.67 14.59
N THR A 284 -1.08 -3.76 15.21
CA THR A 284 -0.90 -3.71 16.67
C THR A 284 -0.37 -2.35 17.13
N ASP A 285 -0.91 -1.81 18.23
CA ASP A 285 -0.50 -0.52 18.82
C ASP A 285 1.00 -0.47 19.22
N GLU A 286 1.62 -1.62 19.48
CA GLU A 286 3.04 -1.77 19.81
C GLU A 286 3.95 -1.20 18.69
N TYR A 287 3.53 -1.30 17.42
CA TYR A 287 4.21 -0.65 16.29
C TYR A 287 4.19 0.88 16.42
N ALA A 288 3.05 1.47 16.78
CA ALA A 288 2.89 2.92 16.93
C ALA A 288 3.70 3.46 18.12
N GLN A 289 3.74 2.73 19.24
CA GLN A 289 4.53 3.09 20.42
C GLN A 289 6.03 3.17 20.08
N VAL A 290 6.57 2.19 19.38
CA VAL A 290 8.01 2.11 19.04
C VAL A 290 8.41 3.20 18.04
N ILE A 291 7.53 3.54 17.09
CA ILE A 291 7.71 4.71 16.22
C ILE A 291 7.78 6.00 17.05
N GLN A 292 6.85 6.22 17.99
CA GLN A 292 6.84 7.39 18.87
C GLN A 292 8.07 7.48 19.77
N GLU A 293 8.57 6.37 20.30
CA GLU A 293 9.81 6.33 21.07
C GLU A 293 11.02 6.74 20.22
N CYS A 294 11.12 6.22 19.00
CA CYS A 294 12.20 6.59 18.08
C CYS A 294 12.11 8.07 17.65
N HIS A 295 10.89 8.61 17.46
CA HIS A 295 10.70 10.05 17.20
C HIS A 295 11.17 10.90 18.39
N LYS A 296 10.77 10.55 19.62
CA LYS A 296 11.18 11.26 20.83
C LYS A 296 12.69 11.23 21.01
N PHE A 297 13.32 10.07 20.79
CA PHE A 297 14.77 9.92 20.88
C PHE A 297 15.51 10.80 19.85
N TYR A 298 15.09 10.74 18.58
CA TYR A 298 15.65 11.57 17.52
C TYR A 298 15.51 13.06 17.80
N LEU A 299 14.30 13.50 18.16
CA LEU A 299 14.01 14.91 18.44
C LEU A 299 14.74 15.42 19.68
N HIS A 300 14.89 14.61 20.73
CA HIS A 300 15.61 15.00 21.94
C HIS A 300 17.09 15.31 21.67
N HIS A 301 17.80 14.42 20.98
CA HIS A 301 19.20 14.67 20.63
C HIS A 301 19.37 15.73 19.53
N ARG A 302 18.38 15.89 18.64
CA ARG A 302 18.38 17.03 17.70
C ARG A 302 18.24 18.36 18.43
N GLU A 303 17.31 18.46 19.37
CA GLU A 303 17.11 19.64 20.22
C GLU A 303 18.39 20.00 20.98
N GLU A 304 19.06 19.00 21.58
CA GLU A 304 20.32 19.16 22.30
C GLU A 304 21.45 19.73 21.43
N LEU A 305 21.57 19.26 20.17
CA LEU A 305 22.57 19.74 19.22
C LEU A 305 22.24 21.11 18.61
N LEU A 306 20.97 21.39 18.34
CA LEU A 306 20.54 22.59 17.59
C LEU A 306 20.36 23.82 18.48
N THR A 307 19.90 23.64 19.72
CA THR A 307 19.70 24.75 20.66
C THR A 307 20.95 25.63 20.83
N PRO A 308 22.17 25.09 21.11
CA PRO A 308 23.36 25.91 21.23
C PRO A 308 23.78 26.55 19.89
N VAL A 309 23.57 25.87 18.75
CA VAL A 309 23.88 26.42 17.42
C VAL A 309 22.99 27.62 17.10
N ALA A 310 21.68 27.54 17.40
CA ALA A 310 20.76 28.66 17.21
C ALA A 310 21.03 29.81 18.19
N GLN A 311 21.33 29.52 19.46
CA GLN A 311 21.68 30.54 20.44
C GLN A 311 22.96 31.30 20.06
N ASN A 312 24.01 30.57 19.65
CA ASN A 312 25.26 31.18 19.18
C ASN A 312 25.03 31.97 17.88
N GLY A 313 24.31 31.41 16.89
CA GLY A 313 24.02 32.11 15.64
C GLY A 313 23.23 33.41 15.83
N VAL A 314 22.22 33.41 16.71
CA VAL A 314 21.47 34.61 17.07
C VAL A 314 22.32 35.60 17.88
N SER A 315 23.19 35.13 18.78
CA SER A 315 24.13 35.97 19.53
C SER A 315 25.18 36.63 18.62
N ASP A 316 25.69 35.91 17.62
CA ASP A 316 26.64 36.44 16.63
C ASP A 316 25.97 37.52 15.75
N LEU A 317 24.71 37.31 15.35
CA LEU A 317 23.93 38.31 14.63
C LEU A 317 23.67 39.55 15.51
N LEU A 318 23.35 39.34 16.80
CA LEU A 318 23.17 40.41 17.78
C LEU A 318 24.42 41.27 17.93
N GLN A 319 25.61 40.66 17.96
CA GLN A 319 26.89 41.38 18.01
C GLN A 319 27.17 42.13 16.70
N LYS A 320 26.86 41.55 15.54
CA LYS A 320 27.08 42.15 14.21
C LYS A 320 26.18 43.36 13.94
N TYR A 321 24.92 43.33 14.40
CA TYR A 321 23.91 44.36 14.11
C TYR A 321 23.53 45.21 15.33
N ALA A 322 24.47 45.47 16.24
CA ALA A 322 24.23 46.17 17.51
C ALA A 322 23.63 47.60 17.40
N GLY A 323 23.60 48.20 16.20
CA GLY A 323 22.99 49.52 15.93
C GLY A 323 21.73 49.52 15.07
N ASP A 324 21.35 48.39 14.45
CA ASP A 324 20.18 48.31 13.56
C ASP A 324 19.27 47.13 13.94
N HIS A 325 18.25 47.47 14.73
CA HIS A 325 17.26 46.51 15.21
C HIS A 325 16.38 45.94 14.08
N CYS A 326 16.19 46.70 13.00
CA CYS A 326 15.31 46.33 11.90
C CYS A 326 15.97 45.31 10.96
N THR A 327 17.25 45.48 10.63
CA THR A 327 18.00 44.44 9.88
C THR A 327 18.35 43.23 10.75
N LEU A 328 18.60 43.42 12.05
CA LEU A 328 18.76 42.31 12.99
C LEU A 328 17.52 41.40 13.03
N LEU A 329 16.32 41.97 13.21
CA LEU A 329 15.10 41.17 13.31
C LEU A 329 14.82 40.38 12.01
N ARG A 330 15.01 41.02 10.84
CA ARG A 330 14.91 40.34 9.54
C ARG A 330 15.90 39.20 9.41
N THR A 331 17.19 39.47 9.60
CA THR A 331 18.24 38.46 9.39
C THR A 331 18.17 37.30 10.38
N ALA A 332 17.88 37.58 11.66
CA ALA A 332 17.71 36.55 12.69
C ALA A 332 16.39 35.77 12.52
N GLY A 333 15.32 36.44 12.07
CA GLY A 333 14.06 35.79 11.67
C GLY A 333 14.26 34.83 10.50
N THR A 334 14.83 35.29 9.38
CA THR A 334 15.14 34.46 8.21
C THR A 334 16.07 33.30 8.55
N PHE A 335 17.08 33.50 9.39
CA PHE A 335 17.96 32.44 9.88
C PHE A 335 17.18 31.33 10.59
N ILE A 336 16.31 31.69 11.55
CA ILE A 336 15.51 30.72 12.31
C ILE A 336 14.47 30.02 11.43
N VAL A 337 13.81 30.75 10.51
CA VAL A 337 12.89 30.14 9.52
C VAL A 337 13.62 29.07 8.70
N HIS A 338 14.79 29.38 8.14
CA HIS A 338 15.55 28.39 7.37
C HIS A 338 16.03 27.20 8.21
N MET A 339 16.41 27.40 9.48
CA MET A 339 16.71 26.28 10.39
C MET A 339 15.47 25.39 10.62
N CYS A 340 14.30 25.98 10.82
CA CYS A 340 13.04 25.24 10.96
C CYS A 340 12.67 24.47 9.68
N GLU A 341 12.83 25.10 8.50
CA GLU A 341 12.61 24.45 7.20
C GLU A 341 13.56 23.27 6.96
N ASP A 342 14.85 23.40 7.29
CA ASP A 342 15.83 22.34 7.07
C ASP A 342 15.65 21.17 8.04
N GLU A 343 15.28 21.41 9.29
CA GLU A 343 14.90 20.32 10.21
C GLU A 343 13.59 19.65 9.82
N MET A 344 12.57 20.39 9.37
CA MET A 344 11.33 19.81 8.86
C MET A 344 11.59 18.94 7.62
N ARG A 345 12.39 19.45 6.68
CA ARG A 345 12.82 18.71 5.47
C ARG A 345 13.59 17.45 5.83
N LEU A 346 14.45 17.51 6.84
CA LEU A 346 15.23 16.38 7.32
C LEU A 346 14.37 15.34 8.04
N PHE A 347 13.49 15.76 8.95
CA PHE A 347 12.56 14.89 9.66
C PHE A 347 11.67 14.12 8.68
N ASN A 348 11.10 14.80 7.68
CA ASN A 348 10.28 14.19 6.62
C ASN A 348 11.07 13.24 5.70
N GLN A 349 12.41 13.29 5.70
CA GLN A 349 13.25 12.29 5.01
C GLN A 349 13.35 10.97 5.80
N PHE A 350 13.19 11.02 7.12
CA PHE A 350 13.25 9.85 8.03
C PHE A 350 11.87 9.26 8.35
N PHE A 351 10.87 10.11 8.56
CA PHE A 351 9.56 9.77 9.13
C PHE A 351 8.43 10.32 8.26
N SER A 352 7.25 9.71 8.31
CA SER A 352 6.07 10.19 7.58
C SER A 352 5.38 11.38 8.28
N PRO A 353 4.74 12.29 7.52
CA PRO A 353 4.20 13.55 8.04
C PRO A 353 3.04 13.40 9.03
N ASN A 354 2.46 12.20 9.16
CA ASN A 354 1.35 11.87 10.06
C ASN A 354 1.64 12.11 11.56
N PHE A 355 2.90 12.40 11.92
CA PHE A 355 3.37 12.55 13.30
C PHE A 355 3.97 13.94 13.61
N SER A 356 3.57 14.98 12.86
CA SER A 356 4.19 16.32 12.94
C SER A 356 4.05 17.05 14.28
N GLN A 357 3.15 16.62 15.18
CA GLN A 357 2.93 17.32 16.45
C GLN A 357 4.17 17.35 17.35
N SER A 358 5.01 16.31 17.34
CA SER A 358 6.23 16.28 18.19
C SER A 358 7.35 17.18 17.67
N ILE A 359 7.51 17.32 16.34
CA ILE A 359 8.51 18.23 15.79
C ILE A 359 8.15 19.70 16.03
N ASN A 360 6.86 20.05 15.95
CA ASN A 360 6.39 21.42 16.27
C ASN A 360 6.80 21.87 17.69
N GLN A 361 6.89 20.96 18.67
CA GLN A 361 7.39 21.27 20.03
C GLN A 361 8.89 21.59 20.06
N MET A 362 9.71 20.91 19.25
CA MET A 362 11.14 21.21 19.08
C MET A 362 11.33 22.55 18.36
N LEU A 363 10.57 22.77 17.27
CA LEU A 363 10.60 24.02 16.51
C LEU A 363 10.24 25.23 17.39
N PHE A 364 9.24 25.10 18.27
CA PHE A 364 8.88 26.17 19.22
C PHE A 364 10.02 26.55 20.17
N LYS A 365 10.82 25.58 20.64
CA LYS A 365 12.00 25.87 21.47
C LYS A 365 13.12 26.56 20.68
N LEU A 366 13.31 26.18 19.41
CA LEU A 366 14.25 26.84 18.51
C LEU A 366 13.84 28.30 18.26
N CYS A 367 12.56 28.51 17.92
CA CYS A 367 11.92 29.83 17.79
C CYS A 367 12.10 30.68 19.06
N ARG A 368 11.92 30.08 20.24
CA ARG A 368 12.10 30.78 21.52
C ARG A 368 13.52 31.32 21.75
N CYS A 369 14.55 30.75 21.13
CA CYS A 369 15.91 31.31 21.19
C CYS A 369 15.97 32.72 20.57
N LEU A 370 15.19 32.98 19.51
CA LEU A 370 15.03 34.33 18.94
C LEU A 370 14.27 35.26 19.88
N TYR A 371 13.19 34.76 20.51
CA TYR A 371 12.39 35.51 21.47
C TYR A 371 13.24 36.05 22.61
N ASP A 372 13.98 35.15 23.28
CA ASP A 372 14.74 35.47 24.49
C ASP A 372 15.93 36.41 24.17
N ALA A 373 16.41 36.46 22.92
CA ALA A 373 17.44 37.39 22.45
C ALA A 373 16.89 38.77 22.01
N VAL A 374 15.74 38.82 21.32
CA VAL A 374 15.16 40.07 20.79
C VAL A 374 14.37 40.82 21.87
N ARG A 375 13.71 40.12 22.80
CA ARG A 375 12.89 40.74 23.85
C ARG A 375 13.64 41.77 24.72
N PRO A 376 14.88 41.52 25.19
CA PRO A 376 15.66 42.55 25.87
C PRO A 376 15.86 43.82 25.05
N LEU A 377 16.02 43.73 23.73
CA LEU A 377 16.18 44.90 22.85
C LEU A 377 14.91 45.75 22.82
N ILE A 378 13.75 45.12 22.61
CA ILE A 378 12.44 45.80 22.57
C ILE A 378 12.20 46.62 23.85
N ILE A 379 12.57 46.07 25.01
CA ILE A 379 12.46 46.75 26.32
C ILE A 379 13.37 47.99 26.40
N HIS A 380 14.52 48.01 25.70
CA HIS A 380 15.46 49.13 25.71
C HIS A 380 15.21 50.16 24.59
N ILE A 381 14.47 49.81 23.52
CA ILE A 381 14.11 50.76 22.47
C ILE A 381 13.23 51.89 23.05
N ASN A 382 13.60 53.12 22.69
CA ASN A 382 12.98 54.37 23.15
C ASN A 382 12.25 55.12 22.04
N HIS A 383 12.66 54.91 20.79
CA HIS A 383 12.14 55.61 19.62
C HIS A 383 10.86 54.94 19.12
N VAL A 384 9.79 55.73 18.99
CA VAL A 384 8.48 55.29 18.49
C VAL A 384 8.58 54.88 17.02
N GLU A 385 9.51 55.50 16.29
CA GLU A 385 9.79 55.26 14.89
C GLU A 385 10.28 53.82 14.65
N ILE A 386 11.31 53.40 15.39
CA ILE A 386 11.88 52.05 15.31
C ILE A 386 10.83 51.00 15.72
N LEU A 387 10.05 51.26 16.78
CA LEU A 387 8.98 50.35 17.21
C LEU A 387 7.88 50.22 16.14
N SER A 388 7.52 51.32 15.44
CA SER A 388 6.57 51.25 14.32
C SER A 388 7.11 50.45 13.13
N GLU A 389 8.39 50.61 12.80
CA GLU A 389 9.03 49.86 11.71
C GLU A 389 9.19 48.37 12.05
N LEU A 390 9.48 48.02 13.30
CA LEU A 390 9.51 46.61 13.75
C LEU A 390 8.12 45.96 13.72
N CYS A 391 7.05 46.69 14.07
CA CYS A 391 5.68 46.23 13.88
C CYS A 391 5.36 45.98 12.41
N ASP A 392 5.72 46.93 11.53
CA ASP A 392 5.50 46.81 10.08
C ASP A 392 6.28 45.61 9.51
N ILE A 393 7.54 45.39 9.91
CA ILE A 393 8.35 44.22 9.52
C ILE A 393 7.71 42.91 9.97
N LEU A 394 7.22 42.84 11.22
CA LEU A 394 6.56 41.63 11.71
C LEU A 394 5.26 41.32 10.96
N LYS A 395 4.45 42.34 10.65
CA LYS A 395 3.21 42.18 9.89
C LYS A 395 3.46 41.86 8.41
N ASP A 396 4.28 42.66 7.73
CA ASP A 396 4.45 42.64 6.27
C ASP A 396 5.48 41.61 5.78
N GLU A 397 6.52 41.29 6.56
CA GLU A 397 7.56 40.34 6.14
C GLU A 397 7.47 38.99 6.85
N LEU A 398 7.19 38.96 8.17
CA LEU A 398 7.30 37.72 8.96
C LEU A 398 5.97 36.97 9.15
N LEU A 399 4.84 37.68 9.23
CA LEU A 399 3.49 37.08 9.29
C LEU A 399 2.89 36.88 7.89
N GLN A 400 3.10 37.82 6.97
CA GLN A 400 2.63 37.71 5.58
C GLN A 400 3.31 36.59 4.77
N HIS A 401 4.35 35.96 5.32
CA HIS A 401 4.94 34.74 4.77
C HIS A 401 3.96 33.55 4.73
N ASP A 402 2.87 33.58 5.52
CA ASP A 402 1.77 32.60 5.49
C ASP A 402 0.69 32.91 4.40
N ASP A 403 0.64 34.11 3.83
CA ASP A 403 -0.48 34.55 2.97
C ASP A 403 -0.38 34.08 1.50
N ALA A 404 -0.93 32.88 1.29
CA ALA A 404 -1.73 32.52 0.11
C ALA A 404 -1.10 32.67 -1.30
N LYS A 405 -0.22 31.71 -1.69
CA LYS A 405 -0.32 31.02 -3.02
C LYS A 405 0.66 29.88 -3.34
N LYS A 406 1.66 29.54 -2.52
CA LYS A 406 2.74 28.62 -2.96
C LYS A 406 2.96 27.28 -2.26
N THR A 407 2.38 27.00 -1.10
CA THR A 407 2.51 25.66 -0.49
C THR A 407 1.18 25.15 0.06
N THR A 408 0.44 24.44 -0.79
CA THR A 408 -0.61 23.52 -0.33
C THR A 408 0.06 22.45 0.54
N ASN A 409 -0.34 22.34 1.81
CA ASN A 409 0.10 21.35 2.81
C ASN A 409 1.46 21.60 3.51
N SER A 410 1.57 22.63 4.35
CA SER A 410 2.58 22.69 5.42
C SER A 410 1.96 23.23 6.74
N PRO A 411 1.33 22.37 7.56
CA PRO A 411 0.73 22.76 8.86
C PRO A 411 1.76 23.05 9.97
N ASP A 412 3.00 23.41 9.61
CA ASP A 412 4.20 23.16 10.42
C ASP A 412 5.08 24.39 10.70
N ILE A 413 4.61 25.59 10.32
CA ILE A 413 5.24 26.88 10.68
C ILE A 413 4.51 27.56 11.85
N LEU A 414 3.42 26.95 12.36
CA LEU A 414 2.61 27.45 13.49
C LEU A 414 3.45 27.92 14.69
N ALA A 415 4.49 27.16 15.05
CA ALA A 415 5.40 27.51 16.15
C ALA A 415 6.18 28.83 15.96
N PHE A 416 6.41 29.24 14.70
CA PHE A 416 7.03 30.51 14.34
C PHE A 416 5.98 31.62 14.21
N THR A 417 4.80 31.34 13.65
CA THR A 417 3.68 32.28 13.58
C THR A 417 3.22 32.68 14.99
N ASP A 418 3.11 31.72 15.92
CA ASP A 418 2.82 31.95 17.34
C ASP A 418 3.89 32.84 18.00
N LEU A 419 5.17 32.58 17.73
CA LEU A 419 6.28 33.44 18.19
C LEU A 419 6.12 34.87 17.67
N CYS A 420 5.90 35.04 16.37
CA CYS A 420 5.77 36.37 15.74
C CYS A 420 4.56 37.13 16.31
N GLY A 421 3.46 36.44 16.59
CA GLY A 421 2.30 37.01 17.29
C GLY A 421 2.63 37.47 18.72
N MET A 422 3.36 36.66 19.50
CA MET A 422 3.82 37.04 20.84
C MET A 422 4.77 38.25 20.80
N LEU A 423 5.72 38.27 19.85
CA LEU A 423 6.69 39.35 19.70
C LEU A 423 6.01 40.65 19.25
N LEU A 424 5.04 40.56 18.34
CA LEU A 424 4.23 41.70 17.90
C LEU A 424 3.45 42.30 19.06
N ALA A 425 2.86 41.48 19.94
CA ALA A 425 2.16 41.96 21.12
C ALA A 425 3.08 42.71 22.11
N ASP A 426 4.26 42.15 22.42
CA ASP A 426 5.26 42.81 23.28
C ASP A 426 5.73 44.16 22.67
N ILE A 427 5.89 44.26 21.34
CA ILE A 427 6.24 45.52 20.64
C ILE A 427 5.06 46.49 20.63
N GLN A 428 3.82 46.03 20.43
CA GLN A 428 2.63 46.89 20.45
C GLN A 428 2.40 47.49 21.85
N GLU A 429 2.51 46.71 22.94
CA GLU A 429 2.44 47.24 24.31
C GLU A 429 3.54 48.29 24.54
N ARG A 430 4.77 47.98 24.10
CA ARG A 430 5.91 48.89 24.21
C ARG A 430 5.71 50.19 23.42
N LEU A 431 5.14 50.10 22.21
CA LEU A 431 4.80 51.22 21.34
C LEU A 431 3.74 52.11 21.99
N ILE A 432 2.67 51.53 22.54
CA ILE A 432 1.62 52.26 23.28
C ILE A 432 2.21 53.00 24.48
N PHE A 433 3.06 52.34 25.27
CA PHE A 433 3.73 52.97 26.42
C PHE A 433 4.63 54.14 26.01
N ARG A 434 5.46 53.95 24.96
CA ARG A 434 6.34 55.02 24.45
C ARG A 434 5.56 56.16 23.81
N ALA A 435 4.47 55.88 23.09
CA ALA A 435 3.57 56.89 22.56
C ALA A 435 2.87 57.70 23.65
N HIS A 436 2.43 57.07 24.75
CA HIS A 436 1.86 57.79 25.90
C HIS A 436 2.87 58.77 26.53
N ILE A 437 4.13 58.35 26.70
CA ILE A 437 5.21 59.22 27.18
C ILE A 437 5.48 60.36 26.18
N TYR A 438 5.51 60.05 24.88
CA TYR A 438 5.69 61.04 23.82
C TYR A 438 4.59 62.10 23.85
N ILE A 439 3.31 61.70 23.94
CA ILE A 439 2.17 62.61 24.03
C ILE A 439 2.26 63.47 25.30
N LYS A 440 2.58 62.87 26.46
CA LYS A 440 2.71 63.62 27.71
C LYS A 440 3.85 64.65 27.67
N SER A 441 5.00 64.30 27.09
CA SER A 441 6.20 65.15 27.10
C SER A 441 6.25 66.15 25.94
N GLN A 442 5.88 65.74 24.72
CA GLN A 442 6.11 66.50 23.48
C GLN A 442 4.84 67.21 22.95
N ILE A 443 3.67 66.89 23.51
CA ILE A 443 2.37 67.51 23.18
C ILE A 443 1.81 68.28 24.39
N PHE A 444 1.55 67.61 25.52
CA PHE A 444 1.03 68.30 26.72
C PHE A 444 2.08 69.16 27.45
N GLY A 445 3.33 68.68 27.53
CA GLY A 445 4.46 69.42 28.10
C GLY A 445 5.13 70.43 27.16
N PHE A 446 4.54 70.72 26.00
CA PHE A 446 5.15 71.58 24.99
C PHE A 446 5.11 73.06 25.39
N VAL A 447 6.28 73.65 25.62
CA VAL A 447 6.44 75.11 25.78
C VAL A 447 6.78 75.70 24.41
N PRO A 448 5.97 76.62 23.86
CA PRO A 448 6.23 77.21 22.55
C PRO A 448 7.48 78.11 22.57
N SER A 449 8.33 77.97 21.56
CA SER A 449 9.43 78.90 21.32
C SER A 449 8.91 80.18 20.65
N SER A 450 9.65 81.29 20.75
CA SER A 450 9.30 82.55 20.07
C SER A 450 9.19 82.39 18.55
N GLY A 451 9.95 81.45 17.96
CA GLY A 451 9.87 81.09 16.54
C GLY A 451 8.66 80.22 16.14
N ASP A 452 7.95 79.62 17.10
CA ASP A 452 6.73 78.83 16.84
C ASP A 452 5.48 79.72 16.81
N LEU A 453 5.58 80.91 17.40
CA LEU A 453 4.52 81.92 17.51
C LEU A 453 4.61 83.01 16.41
N SER A 454 5.58 82.94 15.50
CA SER A 454 5.84 83.92 14.43
C SER A 454 4.86 83.87 13.25
N TYR A 455 3.58 83.64 13.53
CA TYR A 455 2.49 83.77 12.57
C TYR A 455 1.85 85.16 12.76
N PRO A 456 1.64 85.96 11.68
CA PRO A 456 1.58 85.52 10.28
C PRO A 456 2.87 85.66 9.46
N GLU A 457 3.91 86.30 9.98
CA GLU A 457 5.16 86.66 9.27
C GLU A 457 5.80 85.47 8.52
N LYS A 458 5.81 84.29 9.14
CA LYS A 458 6.31 83.03 8.56
C LYS A 458 5.56 82.59 7.29
N LEU A 459 4.27 82.92 7.16
CA LEU A 459 3.46 82.60 5.98
C LEU A 459 3.75 83.56 4.83
N GLU A 460 4.02 84.84 5.13
CA GLU A 460 4.37 85.84 4.13
C GLU A 460 5.75 85.56 3.53
N MET A 461 6.76 85.26 4.37
CA MET A 461 8.08 84.84 3.92
C MET A 461 8.02 83.61 2.99
N MET A 462 7.25 82.57 3.34
CA MET A 462 7.11 81.38 2.49
C MET A 462 6.34 81.68 1.19
N ASN A 463 5.35 82.57 1.21
CA ASN A 463 4.64 83.00 0.01
C ASN A 463 5.57 83.78 -0.94
N ASP A 464 6.47 84.60 -0.42
CA ASP A 464 7.45 85.35 -1.22
C ASP A 464 8.60 84.48 -1.74
N ILE A 465 8.99 83.44 -0.98
CA ILE A 465 9.86 82.35 -1.48
C ILE A 465 9.15 81.57 -2.61
N ALA A 466 7.87 81.21 -2.45
CA ALA A 466 7.12 80.51 -3.49
C ALA A 466 6.91 81.37 -4.75
N LYS A 467 6.70 82.69 -4.63
CA LYS A 467 6.64 83.63 -5.76
C LYS A 467 7.99 83.75 -6.48
N SER A 468 9.10 83.84 -5.74
CA SER A 468 10.43 83.98 -6.34
C SER A 468 10.91 82.69 -7.02
N VAL A 469 10.54 81.51 -6.51
CA VAL A 469 10.81 80.20 -7.15
C VAL A 469 9.90 79.94 -8.36
N SER A 470 8.70 80.52 -8.42
CA SER A 470 7.76 80.35 -9.53
C SER A 470 7.89 81.36 -10.68
N MET A 471 8.77 82.36 -10.58
CA MET A 471 9.14 83.20 -11.73
C MET A 471 10.18 82.46 -12.61
N PRO A 472 9.85 82.11 -13.86
CA PRO A 472 10.84 81.55 -14.77
C PRO A 472 11.83 82.64 -15.17
N VAL A 473 13.12 82.39 -14.92
CA VAL A 473 14.22 83.19 -15.47
C VAL A 473 14.13 83.13 -16.99
N ASN A 474 13.83 84.27 -17.62
CA ASN A 474 13.89 84.41 -19.07
C ASN A 474 14.62 85.71 -19.44
N SER A 475 15.45 85.61 -20.47
CA SER A 475 16.69 86.39 -20.56
C SER A 475 16.58 87.77 -21.25
N ASN A 476 17.64 88.57 -21.04
CA ASN A 476 18.15 89.65 -21.90
C ASN A 476 17.33 90.96 -22.00
N ASN A 477 17.95 92.06 -21.54
CA ASN A 477 18.54 93.05 -22.47
C ASN A 477 19.34 94.14 -21.72
N SER A 478 20.63 94.24 -22.04
CA SER A 478 21.46 95.44 -21.88
C SER A 478 21.17 96.42 -23.05
N PRO A 479 21.52 97.73 -22.99
CA PRO A 479 22.94 98.14 -23.01
C PRO A 479 23.33 99.38 -22.18
N ASP A 480 24.64 99.44 -21.90
CA ASP A 480 25.54 100.61 -21.76
C ASP A 480 25.21 101.77 -20.81
N LYS A 481 26.02 101.89 -19.74
CA LYS A 481 27.23 102.75 -19.77
C LYS A 481 28.17 102.55 -18.57
N GLU A 482 29.47 102.49 -18.86
CA GLU A 482 30.60 103.20 -18.21
C GLU A 482 30.39 103.70 -16.76
N LYS A 483 31.21 103.43 -15.72
CA LYS A 483 32.68 103.16 -15.58
C LYS A 483 32.97 102.88 -14.07
N GLU A 484 34.15 102.50 -13.52
CA GLU A 484 35.54 102.25 -13.96
C GLU A 484 36.32 101.42 -12.88
N HIS A 485 37.57 100.99 -13.17
CA HIS A 485 38.67 100.52 -12.28
C HIS A 485 38.41 99.40 -11.22
N GLU A 486 38.94 98.17 -11.37
CA GLU A 486 40.34 97.67 -11.17
C GLU A 486 40.68 97.42 -9.67
N ASN A 487 41.41 96.37 -9.22
CA ASN A 487 42.10 95.19 -9.81
C ASN A 487 41.92 94.01 -8.80
N SER A 488 41.59 92.77 -9.21
CA SER A 488 42.48 91.74 -9.78
C SER A 488 43.67 91.35 -8.90
N GLU A 489 43.60 90.17 -8.26
CA GLU A 489 44.65 89.14 -8.33
C GLU A 489 44.10 87.77 -7.90
N ALA A 490 44.51 86.71 -8.60
CA ALA A 490 44.08 85.33 -8.36
C ALA A 490 45.31 84.45 -8.14
N ILE A 491 45.26 83.56 -7.15
CA ILE A 491 46.25 82.50 -6.97
C ILE A 491 45.53 81.17 -6.81
N VAL A 492 45.95 80.20 -7.63
CA VAL A 492 45.51 78.81 -7.62
C VAL A 492 46.44 78.01 -6.71
N ALA A 493 45.90 77.13 -5.87
CA ALA A 493 46.68 76.09 -5.20
C ALA A 493 45.83 74.85 -4.93
N GLU A 494 46.44 73.68 -5.09
CA GLU A 494 45.81 72.36 -4.99
C GLU A 494 46.06 71.68 -3.63
N SER A 495 45.24 70.66 -3.37
CA SER A 495 45.60 69.40 -2.69
C SER A 495 45.84 69.32 -1.18
N ASP A 496 45.46 68.13 -0.69
CA ASP A 496 45.91 67.40 0.50
C ASP A 496 45.69 67.99 1.91
N SER A 497 45.76 67.20 2.99
CA SER A 497 45.29 65.83 3.29
C SER A 497 45.65 65.58 4.78
N SER A 498 45.04 64.57 5.45
CA SER A 498 45.41 64.10 6.81
C SER A 498 45.21 65.12 7.95
N GLU A 499 45.09 64.77 9.25
CA GLU A 499 44.69 63.54 9.95
C GLU A 499 44.31 63.90 11.41
N SER A 500 43.77 62.93 12.16
CA SER A 500 43.89 62.78 13.63
C SER A 500 42.98 63.60 14.61
N ASN A 501 42.05 62.87 15.23
CA ASN A 501 41.99 62.57 16.69
C ASN A 501 41.98 63.72 17.74
N LEU A 502 40.83 63.93 18.44
CA LEU A 502 40.57 63.41 19.82
C LEU A 502 39.32 64.00 20.54
N GLN A 503 38.51 63.09 21.10
CA GLN A 503 37.77 63.12 22.38
C GLN A 503 36.83 64.27 22.81
N ASP A 504 35.56 63.89 22.98
CA ASP A 504 34.70 64.11 24.15
C ASP A 504 34.58 65.51 24.80
N LYS A 505 33.46 66.18 24.52
CA LYS A 505 32.45 66.40 25.59
C LYS A 505 31.06 66.80 25.07
N SER A 506 30.07 66.34 25.83
CA SER A 506 28.65 66.66 25.78
C SER A 506 28.29 68.12 25.44
N THR A 507 27.48 68.30 24.40
CA THR A 507 26.41 69.31 24.39
C THR A 507 25.28 68.87 23.47
N THR A 508 24.07 69.27 23.82
CA THR A 508 22.89 69.20 22.97
C THR A 508 23.13 69.92 21.64
N SER A 509 22.96 69.23 20.52
CA SER A 509 22.87 69.84 19.19
C SER A 509 21.51 69.56 18.58
N ASP A 510 20.75 70.64 18.39
CA ASP A 510 19.42 70.63 17.79
C ASP A 510 19.43 70.14 16.33
N LEU A 511 18.26 69.67 15.89
CA LEU A 511 17.96 69.34 14.50
C LEU A 511 17.96 70.60 13.62
N ALA A 512 19.14 71.04 13.21
CA ALA A 512 19.33 72.06 12.17
C ALA A 512 19.63 71.39 10.81
N ILE A 513 18.57 70.93 10.13
CA ILE A 513 18.67 70.50 8.72
C ILE A 513 18.90 71.75 7.86
N GLN A 514 20.11 71.93 7.34
CA GLN A 514 20.35 72.93 6.28
C GLN A 514 19.82 72.39 4.94
N PRO A 515 18.98 73.13 4.20
CA PRO A 515 18.50 72.71 2.89
C PRO A 515 19.54 73.00 1.80
N GLY A 516 19.90 71.97 1.03
CA GLY A 516 20.66 72.12 -0.22
C GLY A 516 19.77 72.66 -1.36
N PRO A 517 20.37 73.23 -2.44
CA PRO A 517 19.66 74.11 -3.38
C PRO A 517 18.81 73.41 -4.44
N ASN A 518 18.45 72.13 -4.27
CA ASN A 518 17.66 71.34 -5.23
C ASN A 518 16.55 70.55 -4.49
N MET A 519 15.40 71.18 -4.22
CA MET A 519 14.24 70.51 -3.61
C MET A 519 13.01 70.70 -4.51
N SER A 520 12.48 69.61 -5.08
CA SER A 520 11.21 69.63 -5.78
C SER A 520 10.04 69.66 -4.80
N LEU A 521 8.92 70.25 -5.24
CA LEU A 521 7.73 70.49 -4.42
C LEU A 521 7.11 69.17 -3.91
N ALA A 522 7.41 68.80 -2.67
CA ALA A 522 6.96 67.56 -2.03
C ALA A 522 6.08 67.86 -0.79
N PRO A 523 5.18 66.94 -0.36
CA PRO A 523 4.24 67.18 0.74
C PRO A 523 4.86 67.61 2.08
N ALA A 524 6.17 67.39 2.27
CA ALA A 524 6.91 67.78 3.46
C ALA A 524 6.83 69.30 3.77
N ASP A 525 6.67 70.14 2.74
CA ASP A 525 6.69 71.60 2.87
C ASP A 525 5.44 72.13 3.61
N LEU A 526 4.25 71.62 3.26
CA LEU A 526 2.99 72.00 3.90
C LEU A 526 2.92 71.57 5.38
N HIS A 527 3.50 70.41 5.71
CA HIS A 527 3.60 69.92 7.09
C HIS A 527 4.63 70.70 7.92
N GLY A 528 5.55 71.43 7.29
CA GLY A 528 6.45 72.38 7.96
C GLY A 528 5.75 73.65 8.48
N MET A 529 4.60 73.97 7.90
CA MET A 529 3.76 75.14 8.25
C MET A 529 2.77 74.86 9.39
N TRP A 530 2.64 73.60 9.83
CA TRP A 530 1.75 73.25 10.93
C TRP A 530 2.39 73.58 12.28
N TYR A 531 1.55 73.99 13.25
CA TYR A 531 2.00 74.19 14.62
C TYR A 531 2.68 72.91 15.16
N PRO A 532 3.86 72.98 15.81
CA PRO A 532 4.69 71.81 16.08
C PRO A 532 3.95 70.67 16.80
N THR A 533 3.10 71.02 17.78
CA THR A 533 2.25 70.08 18.51
C THR A 533 1.29 69.32 17.58
N VAL A 534 0.65 70.00 16.61
CA VAL A 534 -0.29 69.38 15.66
C VAL A 534 0.45 68.42 14.72
N ARG A 535 1.61 68.84 14.19
CA ARG A 535 2.46 67.99 13.34
C ARG A 535 2.88 66.71 14.09
N ARG A 536 3.38 66.86 15.32
CA ARG A 536 3.80 65.72 16.18
C ARG A 536 2.63 64.79 16.51
N THR A 537 1.45 65.35 16.78
CA THR A 537 0.22 64.57 17.03
C THR A 537 -0.15 63.72 15.81
N LEU A 538 -0.20 64.31 14.62
CA LEU A 538 -0.63 63.61 13.41
C LEU A 538 0.37 62.54 12.95
N VAL A 539 1.69 62.79 13.07
CA VAL A 539 2.73 61.78 12.77
C VAL A 539 2.68 60.61 13.78
N CYS A 540 2.43 60.89 15.06
CA CYS A 540 2.25 59.86 16.08
C CYS A 540 1.00 59.01 15.79
N LEU A 541 -0.13 59.65 15.50
CA LEU A 541 -1.38 58.96 15.17
C LEU A 541 -1.29 58.13 13.88
N SER A 542 -0.63 58.62 12.83
CA SER A 542 -0.49 57.85 11.58
C SER A 542 0.34 56.58 11.76
N LYS A 543 1.41 56.65 12.58
CA LYS A 543 2.21 55.47 12.93
C LYS A 543 1.45 54.52 13.85
N LEU A 544 0.72 55.05 14.85
CA LEU A 544 -0.10 54.22 15.75
C LEU A 544 -1.22 53.48 15.01
N SER A 545 -1.93 54.13 14.08
CA SER A 545 -3.00 53.46 13.29
C SER A 545 -2.43 52.24 12.56
N ARG A 546 -1.41 52.42 11.71
CA ARG A 546 -0.81 51.32 10.93
C ARG A 546 -0.39 50.12 11.79
N CYS A 547 0.21 50.39 12.96
CA CYS A 547 0.69 49.32 13.84
C CYS A 547 -0.41 48.67 14.69
N LEU A 548 -1.51 49.38 14.99
CA LEU A 548 -2.61 48.89 15.85
C LEU A 548 -3.86 48.43 15.09
N ASP A 549 -4.01 48.78 13.82
CA ASP A 549 -5.06 48.24 12.96
C ASP A 549 -4.85 46.72 12.82
N MET A 550 -5.91 45.97 13.17
CA MET A 550 -6.03 44.50 13.12
C MET A 550 -6.78 44.09 11.86
#